data_AF-A0A1N7S5E7-F1
#
_entry.id   AF-A0A1N7S5E7-F1
#
_cell.length_a   1.000
_cell.length_b   1.000
_cell.length_c   1.000
_cell.angle_alpha   90.00
_cell.angle_beta   90.00
_cell.angle_gamma   90.00
#
_symmetry.space_group_name_H-M   'P 1'
#
loop_
_entity.id
_entity.type
_entity.pdbx_description
1 polymer ?
#
loop_
_entity_poly.entity_id
_entity_poly.type
_entity_poly.pdbx_seq_one_letter_code
_entity_poly.pdbx_strand_id
1 'polypeptide(L)'
;MFRCPSTTLPTSRISLGSPRRSPLASPVFGPQIAPVAFGFAAIARRIAVVASLAFAVATPAFAQQTSEAAPMVVAASDAAADAALPGGASAVPAMRMGAGSQASAANDLDARQKALDARTAENNYRYAVAQHNCYSKFFVNHCLNSARDDMRVVAADIRKEQLALDDEKRVEHARQRDEQAAIKRAQNEADAPARAAQDTRNAQAYDEKQRQHQLNQAQREAEAPQRAANEKAFQQKQQQHAIDQAQRGISPSQAAANQKAYDAKQADFQRKLDEAHQQAAQKAQERAGKQQRFEQKQSEATQHKADVAARQKQAAEKARQKQEEQTKQQQQLDQQQKQQPQQ
;
A
#
# COMPACT_ATOMS: atom_id res chain seq x y z
N MET A 1 58.67 60.11 -34.80
CA MET A 1 59.12 59.05 -35.72
C MET A 1 60.15 58.19 -35.02
N PHE A 2 59.76 57.06 -34.44
CA PHE A 2 60.71 56.01 -34.03
C PHE A 2 60.03 54.66 -34.28
N ARG A 3 60.68 53.84 -35.11
CA ARG A 3 60.20 52.54 -35.60
C ARG A 3 60.55 51.43 -34.60
N CYS A 4 59.72 50.39 -34.67
CA CYS A 4 59.56 49.20 -33.84
C CYS A 4 60.82 48.37 -33.54
N PRO A 5 60.83 47.63 -32.40
CA PRO A 5 61.65 46.43 -32.24
C PRO A 5 60.87 45.14 -32.58
N SER A 6 61.54 44.21 -33.28
CA SER A 6 61.15 42.81 -33.43
C SER A 6 61.51 42.03 -32.17
N THR A 7 60.59 41.20 -31.65
CA THR A 7 60.90 40.19 -30.62
C THR A 7 60.35 38.84 -31.08
N THR A 8 61.26 37.94 -31.42
CA THR A 8 61.02 36.53 -31.73
C THR A 8 61.06 35.70 -30.44
N LEU A 9 60.11 34.76 -30.32
CA LEU A 9 59.94 33.84 -29.19
C LEU A 9 60.93 32.66 -29.27
N PRO A 10 61.51 32.19 -28.15
CA PRO A 10 62.22 30.92 -28.11
C PRO A 10 61.29 29.74 -27.77
N THR A 11 61.34 28.70 -28.61
CA THR A 11 60.70 27.39 -28.40
C THR A 11 61.52 26.57 -27.40
N SER A 12 60.97 26.36 -26.19
CA SER A 12 61.56 25.49 -25.18
C SER A 12 61.38 24.01 -25.52
N ARG A 13 62.49 23.30 -25.74
CA ARG A 13 62.58 21.83 -25.66
C ARG A 13 63.02 21.44 -24.24
N ILE A 14 62.14 20.79 -23.49
CA ILE A 14 62.50 20.15 -22.21
C ILE A 14 62.51 18.65 -22.44
N SER A 15 63.70 18.08 -22.25
CA SER A 15 64.00 16.65 -22.22
C SER A 15 63.86 16.14 -20.79
N LEU A 16 63.04 15.11 -20.59
CA LEU A 16 62.95 14.27 -19.39
C LEU A 16 62.74 12.84 -19.95
N GLY A 17 63.52 11.80 -19.65
CA GLY A 17 64.32 11.50 -18.47
C GLY A 17 63.97 10.06 -18.10
N SER A 18 64.68 9.08 -18.67
CA SER A 18 64.58 7.66 -18.28
C SER A 18 65.32 7.41 -16.96
N PRO A 19 64.80 6.57 -16.06
CA PRO A 19 65.64 5.92 -15.05
C PRO A 19 65.79 4.41 -15.28
N ARG A 20 67.04 4.00 -15.06
CA ARG A 20 67.63 2.67 -15.11
C ARG A 20 67.01 1.70 -14.08
N ARG A 21 66.95 0.44 -14.49
CA ARG A 21 66.86 -0.76 -13.64
C ARG A 21 68.18 -0.99 -12.90
N SER A 22 68.11 -1.41 -11.64
CA SER A 22 69.13 -2.25 -11.00
C SER A 22 68.48 -3.19 -9.96
N PRO A 23 69.03 -4.39 -9.73
CA PRO A 23 68.41 -5.47 -8.97
C PRO A 23 69.04 -5.68 -7.58
N LEU A 24 68.47 -6.66 -6.84
CA LEU A 24 68.97 -7.36 -5.63
C LEU A 24 68.53 -6.79 -4.27
N ALA A 25 67.64 -7.53 -3.60
CA ALA A 25 67.82 -8.02 -2.22
C ALA A 25 66.61 -8.87 -1.78
N SER A 26 66.86 -10.13 -1.42
CA SER A 26 65.93 -11.02 -0.70
C SER A 26 65.95 -10.73 0.81
N PRO A 27 64.85 -11.01 1.54
CA PRO A 27 64.86 -12.13 2.51
C PRO A 27 63.51 -12.91 2.53
N VAL A 28 63.51 -14.25 2.53
CA VAL A 28 63.48 -15.18 3.68
C VAL A 28 62.22 -15.09 4.57
N PHE A 29 61.30 -16.03 4.30
CA PHE A 29 60.43 -16.84 5.19
C PHE A 29 59.64 -16.24 6.36
N GLY A 30 58.32 -16.46 6.33
CA GLY A 30 57.44 -16.55 7.51
C GLY A 30 55.95 -16.59 7.13
N PRO A 31 55.20 -17.68 7.40
CA PRO A 31 53.88 -17.93 6.82
C PRO A 31 52.74 -17.38 7.69
N GLN A 32 51.57 -17.09 7.09
CA GLN A 32 50.26 -17.57 7.56
C GLN A 32 49.06 -16.89 6.86
N ILE A 33 48.04 -17.73 6.63
CA ILE A 33 46.60 -17.49 6.41
C ILE A 33 46.13 -16.97 5.03
N ALA A 34 45.43 -17.87 4.32
CA ALA A 34 44.56 -17.60 3.19
C ALA A 34 43.41 -16.64 3.56
N PRO A 35 42.93 -15.83 2.59
CA PRO A 35 41.57 -16.11 2.14
C PRO A 35 41.36 -15.94 0.62
N VAL A 36 40.62 -16.91 0.08
CA VAL A 36 39.54 -16.86 -0.92
C VAL A 36 39.50 -15.68 -1.90
N ALA A 37 39.55 -16.03 -3.18
CA ALA A 37 39.52 -15.16 -4.35
C ALA A 37 38.29 -14.22 -4.42
N PHE A 38 38.58 -12.95 -4.73
CA PHE A 38 37.64 -11.99 -5.29
C PHE A 38 37.41 -12.28 -6.78
N GLY A 39 36.22 -12.75 -7.12
CA GLY A 39 35.66 -12.61 -8.46
C GLY A 39 34.80 -11.35 -8.50
N PHE A 40 35.28 -10.32 -9.20
CA PHE A 40 34.51 -9.14 -9.54
C PHE A 40 33.47 -9.48 -10.63
N ALA A 41 32.19 -9.34 -10.31
CA ALA A 41 31.14 -9.10 -11.29
C ALA A 41 30.18 -8.03 -10.75
N ALA A 42 29.99 -7.00 -11.55
CA ALA A 42 29.23 -5.77 -11.31
C ALA A 42 27.80 -6.03 -10.77
N ILE A 43 27.41 -5.38 -9.67
CA ILE A 43 26.64 -4.11 -9.61
C ILE A 43 25.39 -4.10 -10.51
N ALA A 44 24.24 -4.41 -9.91
CA ALA A 44 22.98 -3.68 -10.13
C ALA A 44 22.15 -3.70 -8.84
N ARG A 45 22.21 -2.59 -8.09
CA ARG A 45 21.31 -2.26 -6.98
C ARG A 45 19.98 -1.79 -7.55
N ARG A 46 18.86 -2.26 -6.99
CA ARG A 46 17.77 -1.38 -6.48
C ARG A 46 17.08 -2.00 -5.26
N ILE A 47 17.30 -1.35 -4.12
CA ILE A 47 16.47 -1.26 -2.90
C ILE A 47 15.36 -0.23 -3.28
N ALA A 48 14.08 -0.21 -2.84
CA ALA A 48 13.53 -0.44 -1.52
C ALA A 48 11.98 -0.32 -1.51
N VAL A 49 11.36 -0.98 -0.51
CA VAL A 49 10.24 -0.48 0.35
C VAL A 49 8.82 -0.56 -0.24
N VAL A 50 7.90 -1.44 0.21
CA VAL A 50 7.22 -1.65 1.52
C VAL A 50 6.34 -0.47 1.98
N ALA A 51 5.01 -0.63 1.84
CA ALA A 51 3.95 -0.19 2.79
C ALA A 51 2.58 -0.34 2.07
N SER A 52 1.70 -1.29 2.45
CA SER A 52 0.78 -1.29 3.60
C SER A 52 -0.58 -0.64 3.31
N LEU A 53 -1.63 -1.42 3.60
CA LEU A 53 -2.97 -1.05 4.09
C LEU A 53 -4.00 -0.46 3.10
N ALA A 54 -4.93 -1.31 2.67
CA ALA A 54 -6.30 -0.92 2.34
C ALA A 54 -7.24 -1.56 3.38
N PHE A 55 -7.50 -0.84 4.47
CA PHE A 55 -8.60 -1.11 5.39
C PHE A 55 -9.84 -0.42 4.82
N ALA A 56 -10.81 -1.20 4.36
CA ALA A 56 -12.14 -0.70 4.03
C ALA A 56 -12.91 -0.47 5.34
N VAL A 57 -13.12 0.79 5.69
CA VAL A 57 -13.96 1.17 6.84
C VAL A 57 -15.41 1.14 6.40
N ALA A 58 -16.18 0.26 7.04
CA ALA A 58 -17.63 0.19 6.99
C ALA A 58 -18.25 1.40 7.70
N THR A 59 -19.27 1.97 7.08
CA THR A 59 -20.14 3.01 7.63
C THR A 59 -21.12 2.43 8.65
N PRO A 60 -21.21 2.97 9.89
CA PRO A 60 -22.41 2.79 10.70
C PRO A 60 -23.35 3.99 10.51
N ALA A 61 -24.52 3.70 9.96
CA ALA A 61 -25.69 4.55 10.07
C ALA A 61 -26.19 4.51 11.53
N PHE A 62 -26.15 5.64 12.22
CA PHE A 62 -26.84 5.83 13.49
C PHE A 62 -27.94 6.87 13.31
N ALA A 63 -29.14 6.46 13.69
CA ALA A 63 -30.34 7.26 13.80
C ALA A 63 -30.43 7.90 15.19
N GLN A 64 -30.81 9.18 15.27
CA GLN A 64 -31.54 9.83 16.37
C GLN A 64 -31.94 11.24 15.88
N GLN A 65 -33.19 11.49 15.48
CA GLN A 65 -34.38 11.82 16.27
C GLN A 65 -34.28 13.15 17.08
N THR A 66 -34.93 14.18 16.51
CA THR A 66 -35.85 15.19 17.09
C THR A 66 -35.50 15.95 18.37
N SER A 67 -35.44 17.29 18.25
CA SER A 67 -36.29 18.32 18.92
C SER A 67 -35.79 19.73 18.52
N GLU A 68 -36.61 20.53 17.84
CA GLU A 68 -37.34 21.70 18.37
C GLU A 68 -36.47 22.82 18.98
N ALA A 69 -36.43 24.00 18.32
CA ALA A 69 -36.97 25.27 18.84
C ALA A 69 -36.29 26.53 18.21
N ALA A 70 -37.03 27.13 17.27
CA ALA A 70 -37.32 28.56 17.08
C ALA A 70 -36.24 29.64 16.78
N PRO A 71 -36.62 30.71 16.03
CA PRO A 71 -35.72 31.67 15.39
C PRO A 71 -35.76 33.08 16.02
N MET A 72 -34.74 33.92 15.79
CA MET A 72 -34.90 35.38 15.87
C MET A 72 -34.03 36.15 14.87
N VAL A 73 -34.75 36.80 13.97
CA VAL A 73 -34.51 38.03 13.20
C VAL A 73 -33.60 39.06 13.88
N VAL A 74 -32.68 39.68 13.12
CA VAL A 74 -32.62 41.15 12.90
C VAL A 74 -31.98 41.44 11.52
N ALA A 75 -32.68 42.22 10.72
CA ALA A 75 -32.17 42.92 9.54
C ALA A 75 -31.83 44.36 9.93
N ALA A 76 -30.75 44.93 9.40
CA ALA A 76 -30.65 46.34 8.97
C ALA A 76 -29.25 46.65 8.41
N SER A 77 -29.25 46.96 7.11
CA SER A 77 -28.49 48.00 6.40
C SER A 77 -27.41 48.80 7.14
N ASP A 78 -26.24 48.97 6.53
CA ASP A 78 -25.93 50.22 5.84
C ASP A 78 -24.74 50.13 4.89
N ALA A 79 -24.83 50.96 3.85
CA ALA A 79 -23.99 51.01 2.66
C ALA A 79 -22.74 51.90 2.82
N ALA A 80 -21.67 51.54 2.12
CA ALA A 80 -20.68 52.46 1.55
C ALA A 80 -20.03 51.70 0.36
N ALA A 81 -20.32 52.06 -0.89
CA ALA A 81 -19.55 53.03 -1.71
C ALA A 81 -18.08 52.55 -1.91
N ASP A 82 -17.47 52.46 -3.09
CA ASP A 82 -17.79 52.80 -4.47
C ASP A 82 -16.62 52.23 -5.32
N ALA A 83 -16.72 52.31 -6.65
CA ALA A 83 -15.67 52.08 -7.65
C ALA A 83 -15.33 50.62 -8.05
N ALA A 84 -16.26 50.00 -8.79
CA ALA A 84 -15.94 48.97 -9.77
C ALA A 84 -15.65 49.63 -11.13
N LEU A 85 -14.39 49.61 -11.56
CA LEU A 85 -13.99 49.86 -12.95
C LEU A 85 -14.07 48.54 -13.77
N PRO A 86 -14.58 48.57 -15.02
CA PRO A 86 -14.60 47.41 -15.89
C PRO A 86 -13.27 47.32 -16.65
N GLY A 87 -12.37 46.47 -16.19
CA GLY A 87 -11.09 46.18 -16.87
C GLY A 87 -11.07 44.75 -17.38
N GLY A 88 -11.28 44.58 -18.68
CA GLY A 88 -11.41 43.29 -19.35
C GLY A 88 -10.28 42.31 -19.03
N ALA A 89 -10.65 41.18 -18.44
CA ALA A 89 -9.85 39.97 -18.49
C ALA A 89 -9.94 39.39 -19.91
N SER A 90 -9.16 39.97 -20.83
CA SER A 90 -8.74 39.24 -22.02
C SER A 90 -7.92 38.05 -21.53
N ALA A 91 -8.54 36.87 -21.54
CA ALA A 91 -7.83 35.61 -21.48
C ALA A 91 -6.88 35.59 -22.68
N VAL A 92 -5.61 35.97 -22.47
CA VAL A 92 -4.56 35.76 -23.45
C VAL A 92 -4.37 34.24 -23.54
N PRO A 93 -4.65 33.60 -24.68
CA PRO A 93 -4.28 32.21 -24.84
C PRO A 93 -2.76 32.19 -24.92
N ALA A 94 -2.13 31.80 -23.81
CA ALA A 94 -0.70 31.54 -23.76
C ALA A 94 -0.35 30.49 -24.82
N MET A 95 0.40 30.93 -25.84
CA MET A 95 1.33 30.18 -26.69
C MET A 95 1.24 28.65 -26.59
N ARG A 96 0.21 28.06 -27.21
CA ARG A 96 0.22 26.65 -27.64
C ARG A 96 0.45 26.49 -29.15
N MET A 97 0.85 27.55 -29.84
CA MET A 97 1.05 27.53 -31.31
C MET A 97 2.38 26.89 -31.75
N GLY A 98 3.31 26.58 -30.84
CA GLY A 98 4.63 26.02 -31.19
C GLY A 98 4.70 24.50 -31.30
N ALA A 99 3.97 23.78 -30.44
CA ALA A 99 4.07 22.32 -30.36
C ALA A 99 3.44 21.61 -31.57
N GLY A 100 2.32 22.15 -32.08
CA GLY A 100 1.68 21.61 -33.28
C GLY A 100 2.52 21.81 -34.55
N SER A 101 3.21 22.95 -34.65
CA SER A 101 4.03 23.32 -35.81
C SER A 101 5.32 22.48 -35.89
N GLN A 102 6.02 22.27 -34.77
CA GLN A 102 7.22 21.41 -34.74
C GLN A 102 6.87 19.94 -34.97
N ALA A 103 5.77 19.45 -34.41
CA ALA A 103 5.31 18.09 -34.68
C ALA A 103 4.92 17.92 -36.15
N SER A 104 4.27 18.90 -36.78
CA SER A 104 3.96 18.84 -38.21
C SER A 104 5.20 18.88 -39.09
N ALA A 105 6.22 19.69 -38.74
CA ALA A 105 7.48 19.76 -39.47
C ALA A 105 8.28 18.45 -39.37
N ALA A 106 8.34 17.83 -38.19
CA ALA A 106 8.97 16.53 -38.01
C ALA A 106 8.28 15.43 -38.84
N ASN A 107 6.94 15.40 -38.83
CA ASN A 107 6.16 14.46 -39.63
C ASN A 107 6.37 14.64 -41.15
N ASP A 108 6.53 15.88 -41.62
CA ASP A 108 6.80 16.19 -43.03
C ASP A 108 8.20 15.71 -43.46
N LEU A 109 9.22 15.94 -42.62
CA LEU A 109 10.59 15.45 -42.87
C LEU A 109 10.64 13.91 -42.91
N ASP A 110 9.89 13.23 -42.03
CA ASP A 110 9.78 11.77 -42.01
C ASP A 110 9.03 11.23 -43.23
N ALA A 111 7.99 11.92 -43.70
CA ALA A 111 7.27 11.55 -44.91
C ALA A 111 8.17 11.66 -46.16
N ARG A 112 8.96 12.73 -46.27
CA ARG A 112 9.94 12.92 -47.34
C ARG A 112 11.03 11.85 -47.31
N GLN A 113 11.52 11.47 -46.12
CA GLN A 113 12.48 10.37 -45.98
C GLN A 113 11.92 9.06 -46.54
N LYS A 114 10.70 8.69 -46.13
CA LYS A 114 10.05 7.45 -46.60
C LYS A 114 9.85 7.45 -48.13
N ALA A 115 9.55 8.60 -48.72
CA ALA A 115 9.43 8.72 -50.17
C ALA A 115 10.78 8.48 -50.89
N LEU A 116 11.89 8.99 -50.34
CA LEU A 116 13.24 8.72 -50.86
C LEU A 116 13.64 7.24 -50.70
N ASP A 117 13.31 6.63 -49.58
CA ASP A 117 13.57 5.21 -49.34
C ASP A 117 12.77 4.33 -50.32
N ALA A 118 11.50 4.67 -50.55
CA ALA A 118 10.65 3.98 -51.52
C ALA A 118 11.18 4.13 -52.96
N ARG A 119 11.64 5.34 -53.35
CA ARG A 119 12.28 5.56 -54.66
C ARG A 119 13.57 4.76 -54.81
N THR A 120 14.35 4.63 -53.74
CA THR A 120 15.56 3.81 -53.73
C THR A 120 15.22 2.34 -53.94
N ALA A 121 14.21 1.82 -53.22
CA ALA A 121 13.75 0.45 -53.37
C ALA A 121 13.24 0.16 -54.79
N GLU A 122 12.43 1.08 -55.35
CA GLU A 122 11.91 0.95 -56.71
C GLU A 122 13.04 0.98 -57.75
N ASN A 123 14.03 1.88 -57.60
CA ASN A 123 15.17 1.94 -58.50
C ASN A 123 15.99 0.64 -58.50
N ASN A 124 16.24 0.07 -57.31
CA ASN A 124 16.92 -1.21 -57.17
C ASN A 124 16.11 -2.36 -57.79
N TYR A 125 14.79 -2.36 -57.61
CA TYR A 125 13.90 -3.34 -58.22
C TYR A 125 13.94 -3.25 -59.76
N ARG A 126 13.85 -2.04 -60.33
CA ARG A 126 13.94 -1.82 -61.78
C ARG A 126 15.28 -2.29 -62.35
N TYR A 127 16.37 -2.01 -61.63
CA TYR A 127 17.69 -2.49 -62.01
C TYR A 127 17.77 -4.02 -62.00
N ALA A 128 17.25 -4.69 -60.95
CA ALA A 128 17.24 -6.14 -60.86
C ALA A 128 16.43 -6.80 -62.01
N VAL A 129 15.26 -6.25 -62.33
CA VAL A 129 14.43 -6.71 -63.46
C VAL A 129 15.16 -6.49 -64.79
N ALA A 130 15.76 -5.32 -64.99
CA ALA A 130 16.53 -5.01 -66.20
C ALA A 130 17.73 -5.96 -66.35
N GLN A 131 18.42 -6.27 -65.25
CA GLN A 131 19.52 -7.23 -65.23
C GLN A 131 19.07 -8.62 -65.68
N HIS A 132 17.95 -9.12 -65.16
CA HIS A 132 17.38 -10.40 -65.59
C HIS A 132 17.03 -10.40 -67.08
N ASN A 133 16.41 -9.32 -67.56
CA ASN A 133 16.05 -9.15 -68.97
C ASN A 133 17.26 -8.97 -69.90
N CYS A 134 18.41 -8.52 -69.39
CA CYS A 134 19.62 -8.39 -70.20
C CYS A 134 20.23 -9.75 -70.54
N TYR A 135 20.06 -10.77 -69.69
CA TYR A 135 20.59 -12.11 -69.96
C TYR A 135 19.88 -12.85 -71.10
N SER A 136 18.68 -12.41 -71.50
CA SER A 136 17.97 -12.95 -72.66
C SER A 136 18.31 -12.21 -73.98
N LYS A 137 19.20 -11.21 -73.96
CA LYS A 137 19.61 -10.44 -75.15
C LYS A 137 20.96 -10.90 -75.69
N PHE A 138 21.16 -10.77 -77.01
CA PHE A 138 22.43 -11.12 -77.67
C PHE A 138 23.62 -10.28 -77.20
N PHE A 139 23.43 -8.98 -76.92
CA PHE A 139 24.48 -8.07 -76.42
C PHE A 139 24.37 -7.82 -74.90
N VAL A 140 24.49 -8.89 -74.10
CA VAL A 140 24.35 -8.84 -72.63
C VAL A 140 25.21 -7.75 -71.99
N ASN A 141 26.50 -7.67 -72.34
CA ASN A 141 27.43 -6.72 -71.73
C ASN A 141 27.02 -5.25 -71.96
N HIS A 142 26.57 -4.92 -73.17
CA HIS A 142 26.10 -3.56 -73.47
C HIS A 142 24.80 -3.25 -72.70
N CYS A 143 23.87 -4.19 -72.67
CA CYS A 143 22.61 -4.06 -71.92
C CYS A 143 22.85 -3.84 -70.42
N LEU A 144 23.75 -4.62 -69.81
CA LEU A 144 24.08 -4.49 -68.38
C LEU A 144 24.74 -3.14 -68.05
N ASN A 145 25.56 -2.61 -68.95
CA ASN A 145 26.18 -1.30 -68.76
C ASN A 145 25.13 -0.18 -68.84
N SER A 146 24.26 -0.20 -69.85
CA SER A 146 23.13 0.74 -69.95
C SER A 146 22.25 0.71 -68.70
N ALA A 147 21.87 -0.48 -68.23
CA ALA A 147 21.04 -0.61 -67.03
C ALA A 147 21.74 -0.10 -65.76
N ARG A 148 23.07 -0.23 -65.64
CA ARG A 148 23.83 0.38 -64.53
C ARG A 148 23.88 1.88 -64.62
N ASP A 149 24.02 2.44 -65.82
CA ASP A 149 24.09 3.88 -66.00
C ASP A 149 22.74 4.53 -65.67
N ASP A 150 21.63 3.93 -66.10
CA ASP A 150 20.28 4.35 -65.71
C ASP A 150 20.07 4.30 -64.18
N MET A 151 20.54 3.23 -63.53
CA MET A 151 20.51 3.10 -62.07
C MET A 151 21.32 4.20 -61.39
N ARG A 152 22.54 4.47 -61.86
CA ARG A 152 23.43 5.49 -61.30
C ARG A 152 22.87 6.90 -61.41
N VAL A 153 22.20 7.24 -62.52
CA VAL A 153 21.58 8.55 -62.72
C VAL A 153 20.51 8.78 -61.65
N VAL A 154 19.57 7.85 -61.50
CA VAL A 154 18.50 7.97 -60.50
C VAL A 154 19.04 7.93 -59.07
N ALA A 155 20.05 7.09 -58.79
CA ALA A 155 20.70 7.04 -57.49
C ALA A 155 21.41 8.37 -57.13
N ALA A 156 22.00 9.05 -58.12
CA ALA A 156 22.61 10.35 -57.92
C ALA A 156 21.57 11.43 -57.56
N ASP A 157 20.41 11.41 -58.21
CA ASP A 157 19.29 12.31 -57.91
C ASP A 157 18.73 12.07 -56.49
N ILE A 158 18.48 10.79 -56.14
CA ILE A 158 18.03 10.42 -54.78
C ILE A 158 19.03 10.91 -53.73
N ARG A 159 20.34 10.72 -53.97
CA ARG A 159 21.38 11.16 -53.04
C ARG A 159 21.40 12.68 -52.87
N LYS A 160 21.17 13.44 -53.95
CA LYS A 160 21.10 14.90 -53.89
C LYS A 160 19.92 15.36 -53.03
N GLU A 161 18.76 14.74 -53.19
CA GLU A 161 17.57 15.03 -52.37
C GLU A 161 17.78 14.62 -50.90
N GLN A 162 18.43 13.48 -50.65
CA GLN A 162 18.77 13.03 -49.29
C GLN A 162 19.69 14.01 -48.57
N LEU A 163 20.72 14.53 -49.24
CA LEU A 163 21.63 15.50 -48.66
C LEU A 163 20.90 16.80 -48.28
N ALA A 164 20.00 17.28 -49.13
CA ALA A 164 19.16 18.45 -48.84
C ALA A 164 18.26 18.20 -47.62
N LEU A 165 17.62 17.03 -47.53
CA LEU A 165 16.79 16.66 -46.38
C LEU A 165 17.61 16.57 -45.08
N ASP A 166 18.84 16.03 -45.15
CA ASP A 166 19.72 15.93 -43.99
C ASP A 166 20.24 17.31 -43.52
N ASP A 167 20.46 18.24 -44.45
CA ASP A 167 20.76 19.64 -44.12
C ASP A 167 19.59 20.31 -43.38
N GLU A 168 18.35 20.13 -43.86
CA GLU A 168 17.15 20.62 -43.19
C GLU A 168 17.03 20.04 -41.77
N LYS A 169 17.19 18.72 -41.62
CA LYS A 169 17.16 18.05 -40.31
C LYS A 169 18.23 18.58 -39.35
N ARG A 170 19.44 18.85 -39.84
CA ARG A 170 20.53 19.42 -39.04
C ARG A 170 20.16 20.80 -38.49
N VAL A 171 19.57 21.66 -39.33
CA VAL A 171 19.14 23.00 -38.94
C VAL A 171 18.03 22.93 -37.89
N GLU A 172 17.01 22.09 -38.11
CA GLU A 172 15.89 21.97 -37.16
C GLU A 172 16.35 21.41 -35.80
N HIS A 173 17.24 20.42 -35.78
CA HIS A 173 17.83 19.95 -34.52
C HIS A 173 18.70 21.01 -33.83
N ALA A 174 19.38 21.88 -34.58
CA ALA A 174 20.10 23.01 -33.99
C ALA A 174 19.13 23.97 -33.31
N ARG A 175 18.04 24.34 -33.98
CA ARG A 175 16.99 25.21 -33.42
C ARG A 175 16.37 24.63 -32.17
N GLN A 176 16.02 23.33 -32.19
CA GLN A 176 15.47 22.65 -31.01
C GLN A 176 16.43 22.68 -29.81
N ARG A 177 17.74 22.50 -30.03
CA ARG A 177 18.72 22.62 -28.94
C ARG A 177 18.78 24.03 -28.39
N ASP A 178 18.76 25.05 -29.25
CA ASP A 178 18.81 26.45 -28.83
C ASP A 178 17.54 26.85 -28.05
N GLU A 179 16.37 26.41 -28.50
CA GLU A 179 15.10 26.59 -27.79
C GLU A 179 15.11 25.90 -26.42
N GLN A 180 15.54 24.63 -26.36
CA GLN A 180 15.64 23.91 -25.10
C GLN A 180 16.67 24.54 -24.15
N ALA A 181 17.79 25.03 -24.67
CA ALA A 181 18.79 25.76 -23.88
C ALA A 181 18.22 27.08 -23.36
N ALA A 182 17.45 27.81 -24.18
CA ALA A 182 16.76 29.03 -23.76
C ALA A 182 15.73 28.75 -22.66
N ILE A 183 14.90 27.71 -22.80
CA ILE A 183 13.93 27.30 -21.77
C ILE A 183 14.65 26.94 -20.46
N LYS A 184 15.71 26.13 -20.53
CA LYS A 184 16.49 25.75 -19.33
C LYS A 184 17.16 26.96 -18.66
N ARG A 185 17.69 27.91 -19.44
CA ARG A 185 18.25 29.15 -18.90
C ARG A 185 17.18 29.97 -18.19
N ALA A 186 16.02 30.17 -18.83
CA ALA A 186 14.89 30.89 -18.24
C ALA A 186 14.38 30.22 -16.94
N GLN A 187 14.27 28.89 -16.91
CA GLN A 187 13.91 28.13 -15.71
C GLN A 187 14.96 28.31 -14.60
N ASN A 188 16.24 28.15 -14.92
CA ASN A 188 17.31 28.34 -13.95
C ASN A 188 17.31 29.76 -13.38
N GLU A 189 17.10 30.79 -14.21
CA GLU A 189 17.00 32.18 -13.77
C GLU A 189 15.77 32.41 -12.87
N ALA A 190 14.61 31.85 -13.24
CA ALA A 190 13.39 31.92 -12.42
C ALA A 190 13.56 31.22 -11.06
N ASP A 191 14.26 30.08 -11.03
CA ASP A 191 14.49 29.29 -9.82
C ASP A 191 15.69 29.79 -8.99
N ALA A 192 16.52 30.69 -9.52
CA ALA A 192 17.70 31.22 -8.85
C ALA A 192 17.43 31.83 -7.46
N PRO A 193 16.42 32.70 -7.25
CA PRO A 193 16.13 33.25 -5.92
C PRO A 193 15.64 32.17 -4.95
N ALA A 194 14.84 31.20 -5.41
CA ALA A 194 14.39 30.10 -4.58
C ALA A 194 15.56 29.22 -4.13
N ARG A 195 16.52 28.93 -5.03
CA ARG A 195 17.75 28.19 -4.71
C ARG A 195 18.62 28.96 -3.70
N ALA A 196 18.84 30.25 -3.91
CA ALA A 196 19.59 31.10 -2.98
C ALA A 196 18.93 31.17 -1.59
N ALA A 197 17.60 31.27 -1.53
CA ALA A 197 16.86 31.26 -0.28
C ALA A 197 16.98 29.90 0.45
N GLN A 198 16.93 28.80 -0.29
CA GLN A 198 17.11 27.46 0.27
C GLN A 198 18.55 27.25 0.79
N ASP A 199 19.56 27.70 0.04
CA ASP A 199 20.96 27.63 0.46
C ASP A 199 21.19 28.43 1.76
N THR A 200 20.57 29.61 1.86
CA THR A 200 20.61 30.42 3.08
C THR A 200 19.94 29.70 4.26
N ARG A 201 18.76 29.10 4.07
CA ARG A 201 18.09 28.30 5.11
C ARG A 201 18.91 27.09 5.54
N ASN A 202 19.55 26.41 4.60
CA ASN A 202 20.41 25.27 4.87
C ASN A 202 21.64 25.68 5.68
N ALA A 203 22.29 26.79 5.33
CA ALA A 203 23.42 27.34 6.07
C ALA A 203 23.02 27.71 7.51
N GLN A 204 21.91 28.46 7.68
CA GLN A 204 21.40 28.82 9.00
C GLN A 204 21.05 27.59 9.86
N ALA A 205 20.43 26.58 9.25
CA ALA A 205 20.10 25.33 9.95
C ALA A 205 21.34 24.54 10.36
N TYR A 206 22.42 24.61 9.56
CA TYR A 206 23.70 24.00 9.90
C TYR A 206 24.35 24.71 11.11
N ASP A 207 24.42 26.04 11.07
CA ASP A 207 24.99 26.85 12.14
C ASP A 207 24.20 26.68 13.46
N GLU A 208 22.86 26.64 13.38
CA GLU A 208 22.01 26.39 14.54
C GLU A 208 22.27 25.01 15.16
N LYS A 209 22.41 23.98 14.34
CA LYS A 209 22.76 22.63 14.83
C LYS A 209 24.13 22.60 15.48
N GLN A 210 25.10 23.34 14.96
CA GLN A 210 26.41 23.46 15.61
C GLN A 210 26.29 24.13 16.98
N ARG A 211 25.54 25.24 17.10
CA ARG A 211 25.27 25.89 18.38
C ARG A 211 24.58 24.96 19.37
N GLN A 212 23.53 24.28 18.93
CA GLN A 212 22.79 23.33 19.77
C GLN A 212 23.69 22.18 20.23
N HIS A 213 24.60 21.71 19.38
CA HIS A 213 25.55 20.67 19.77
C HIS A 213 26.47 21.15 20.89
N GLN A 214 27.02 22.37 20.78
CA GLN A 214 27.86 22.97 21.80
C GLN A 214 27.09 23.16 23.12
N LEU A 215 25.85 23.64 23.07
CA LEU A 215 25.00 23.79 24.25
C LEU A 215 24.70 22.43 24.92
N ASN A 216 24.35 21.42 24.13
CA ASN A 216 24.10 20.07 24.64
C ASN A 216 25.35 19.42 25.24
N GLN A 217 26.54 19.72 24.69
CA GLN A 217 27.81 19.28 25.27
C GLN A 217 28.04 19.97 26.62
N ALA A 218 27.93 21.30 26.68
CA ALA A 218 28.09 22.08 27.90
C ALA A 218 27.10 21.64 29.00
N GLN A 219 25.84 21.39 28.65
CA GLN A 219 24.84 20.84 29.58
C GLN A 219 25.22 19.45 30.08
N ARG A 220 25.67 18.56 29.18
CA ARG A 220 26.13 17.23 29.58
C ARG A 220 27.32 17.29 30.52
N GLU A 221 28.27 18.19 30.28
CA GLU A 221 29.43 18.39 31.16
C GLU A 221 29.01 18.95 32.52
N ALA A 222 28.11 19.93 32.55
CA ALA A 222 27.57 20.50 33.79
C ALA A 222 26.80 19.47 34.65
N GLU A 223 26.05 18.56 34.02
CA GLU A 223 25.31 17.49 34.69
C GLU A 223 26.17 16.26 35.01
N ALA A 224 27.38 16.14 34.46
CA ALA A 224 28.27 15.00 34.69
C ALA A 224 28.50 14.66 36.18
N PRO A 225 28.82 15.61 37.08
CA PRO A 225 28.98 15.29 38.50
C PRO A 225 27.68 14.81 39.14
N GLN A 226 26.53 15.36 38.75
CA GLN A 226 25.23 14.94 39.26
C GLN A 226 24.87 13.52 38.78
N ARG A 227 25.13 13.19 37.51
CA ARG A 227 24.95 11.83 36.98
C ARG A 227 25.85 10.82 37.71
N ALA A 228 27.11 11.17 37.95
CA ALA A 228 28.03 10.31 38.72
C ALA A 228 27.57 10.12 40.18
N ALA A 229 27.02 11.17 40.82
CA ALA A 229 26.45 11.06 42.17
C ALA A 229 25.20 10.16 42.19
N ASN A 230 24.31 10.32 41.21
CA ASN A 230 23.11 9.49 41.06
C ASN A 230 23.45 8.02 40.81
N GLU A 231 24.46 7.75 39.98
CA GLU A 231 24.93 6.39 39.72
C GLU A 231 25.50 5.73 40.98
N LYS A 232 26.34 6.45 41.76
CA LYS A 232 26.83 5.96 43.05
C LYS A 232 25.68 5.69 44.03
N ALA A 233 24.72 6.59 44.12
CA ALA A 233 23.55 6.42 44.99
C ALA A 233 22.70 5.21 44.57
N PHE A 234 22.55 4.96 43.28
CA PHE A 234 21.85 3.79 42.76
C PHE A 234 22.59 2.49 43.08
N GLN A 235 23.91 2.45 42.87
CA GLN A 235 24.75 1.30 43.23
C GLN A 235 24.69 0.99 44.73
N GLN A 236 24.75 2.01 45.59
CA GLN A 236 24.58 1.85 47.04
C GLN A 236 23.21 1.28 47.40
N LYS A 237 22.14 1.79 46.78
CA LYS A 237 20.78 1.24 46.98
C LYS A 237 20.67 -0.21 46.54
N GLN A 238 21.33 -0.59 45.44
CA GLN A 238 21.37 -1.99 45.03
C GLN A 238 22.11 -2.88 46.03
N GLN A 239 23.25 -2.42 46.55
CA GLN A 239 23.99 -3.15 47.59
C GLN A 239 23.15 -3.29 48.86
N GLN A 240 22.49 -2.22 49.29
CA GLN A 240 21.60 -2.26 50.44
C GLN A 240 20.44 -3.23 50.21
N HIS A 241 19.85 -3.23 49.02
CA HIS A 241 18.78 -4.16 48.67
C HIS A 241 19.26 -5.62 48.68
N ALA A 242 20.50 -5.90 48.24
CA ALA A 242 21.09 -7.23 48.30
C ALA A 242 21.35 -7.68 49.75
N ILE A 243 21.86 -6.79 50.61
CA ILE A 243 22.04 -7.06 52.04
C ILE A 243 20.70 -7.30 52.71
N ASP A 244 19.72 -6.44 52.46
CA ASP A 244 18.36 -6.56 52.98
C ASP A 244 17.70 -7.86 52.54
N GLN A 245 17.91 -8.30 51.29
CA GLN A 245 17.42 -9.60 50.81
C GLN A 245 18.13 -10.76 51.50
N ALA A 246 19.45 -10.67 51.73
CA ALA A 246 20.18 -11.69 52.47
C ALA A 246 19.71 -11.77 53.94
N GLN A 247 19.44 -10.63 54.57
CA GLN A 247 18.91 -10.54 55.94
C GLN A 247 17.45 -11.00 56.05
N ARG A 248 16.62 -10.62 55.07
CA ARG A 248 15.23 -11.09 54.95
C ARG A 248 15.13 -12.48 54.37
N GLY A 249 16.26 -13.12 54.07
CA GLY A 249 16.34 -14.49 53.58
C GLY A 249 15.57 -15.40 54.52
N ILE A 250 14.32 -15.67 54.14
CA ILE A 250 13.48 -16.72 54.68
C ILE A 250 14.38 -17.95 54.69
N SER A 251 14.68 -18.49 55.87
CA SER A 251 15.55 -19.66 55.97
C SER A 251 15.00 -20.74 55.02
N PRO A 252 15.85 -21.59 54.40
CA PRO A 252 15.36 -22.65 53.52
C PRO A 252 14.28 -23.52 54.18
N SER A 253 14.28 -23.61 55.52
CA SER A 253 13.20 -24.21 56.31
C SER A 253 11.87 -23.44 56.27
N GLN A 254 11.86 -22.12 56.39
CA GLN A 254 10.65 -21.31 56.27
C GLN A 254 10.14 -21.24 54.82
N ALA A 255 11.02 -21.25 53.82
CA ALA A 255 10.62 -21.25 52.41
C ALA A 255 9.92 -22.57 52.06
N ALA A 256 10.49 -23.70 52.51
CA ALA A 256 9.86 -25.01 52.39
C ALA A 256 8.52 -25.10 53.16
N ALA A 257 8.41 -24.47 54.33
CA ALA A 257 7.15 -24.42 55.08
C ALA A 257 6.08 -23.60 54.36
N ASN A 258 6.44 -22.44 53.80
CA ASN A 258 5.53 -21.58 53.04
C ASN A 258 5.07 -22.26 51.75
N GLN A 259 5.97 -22.96 51.06
CA GLN A 259 5.63 -23.71 49.84
C GLN A 259 4.68 -24.87 50.15
N LYS A 260 4.97 -25.66 51.18
CA LYS A 260 4.04 -26.72 51.65
C LYS A 260 2.68 -26.15 52.04
N ALA A 261 2.63 -25.00 52.72
CA ALA A 261 1.38 -24.35 53.07
C ALA A 261 0.61 -23.85 51.84
N TYR A 262 1.31 -23.41 50.79
CA TYR A 262 0.70 -23.00 49.53
C TYR A 262 0.15 -24.20 48.75
N ASP A 263 0.96 -25.26 48.60
CA ASP A 263 0.57 -26.49 47.91
C ASP A 263 -0.62 -27.17 48.61
N ALA A 264 -0.63 -27.19 49.94
CA ALA A 264 -1.77 -27.67 50.73
C ALA A 264 -3.03 -26.85 50.46
N LYS A 265 -2.92 -25.52 50.40
CA LYS A 265 -4.06 -24.64 50.07
C LYS A 265 -4.56 -24.85 48.64
N GLN A 266 -3.68 -25.10 47.68
CA GLN A 266 -4.08 -25.43 46.31
C GLN A 266 -4.81 -26.77 46.25
N ALA A 267 -4.31 -27.80 46.93
CA ALA A 267 -4.97 -29.09 47.03
C ALA A 267 -6.34 -28.98 47.72
N ASP A 268 -6.46 -28.19 48.79
CA ASP A 268 -7.73 -27.92 49.46
C ASP A 268 -8.74 -27.23 48.55
N PHE A 269 -8.27 -26.26 47.76
CA PHE A 269 -9.11 -25.55 46.81
C PHE A 269 -9.61 -26.49 45.71
N GLN A 270 -8.74 -27.34 45.17
CA GLN A 270 -9.11 -28.31 44.15
C GLN A 270 -10.12 -29.33 44.70
N ARG A 271 -9.90 -29.85 45.92
CA ARG A 271 -10.86 -30.75 46.58
C ARG A 271 -12.23 -30.11 46.76
N LYS A 272 -12.28 -28.83 47.15
CA LYS A 272 -13.54 -28.08 47.29
C LYS A 272 -14.26 -27.88 45.96
N LEU A 273 -13.52 -27.67 44.86
CA LEU A 273 -14.12 -27.60 43.52
C LEU A 273 -14.70 -28.94 43.11
N ASP A 274 -13.96 -30.03 43.30
CA ASP A 274 -14.40 -31.37 42.94
C ASP A 274 -15.65 -31.77 43.76
N GLU A 275 -15.66 -31.47 45.06
CA GLU A 275 -16.81 -31.69 45.92
C GLU A 275 -18.03 -30.85 45.47
N ALA A 276 -17.82 -29.56 45.13
CA ALA A 276 -18.89 -28.71 44.61
C ALA A 276 -19.46 -29.23 43.28
N HIS A 277 -18.62 -29.75 42.39
CA HIS A 277 -19.05 -30.38 41.13
C HIS A 277 -19.87 -31.65 41.37
N GLN A 278 -19.43 -32.51 42.28
CA GLN A 278 -20.17 -33.71 42.66
C GLN A 278 -21.55 -33.36 43.25
N GLN A 279 -21.60 -32.39 44.16
CA GLN A 279 -22.86 -31.92 44.74
C GLN A 279 -23.79 -31.30 43.69
N ALA A 280 -23.24 -30.52 42.74
CA ALA A 280 -24.03 -29.94 41.65
C ALA A 280 -24.60 -31.04 40.74
N ALA A 281 -23.81 -32.06 40.41
CA ALA A 281 -24.25 -33.20 39.61
C ALA A 281 -25.37 -33.99 40.31
N GLN A 282 -25.23 -34.26 41.62
CA GLN A 282 -26.28 -34.93 42.41
C GLN A 282 -27.58 -34.12 42.43
N LYS A 283 -27.49 -32.81 42.71
CA LYS A 283 -28.67 -31.92 42.70
C LYS A 283 -29.31 -31.83 41.32
N ALA A 284 -28.54 -31.86 40.24
CA ALA A 284 -29.07 -31.89 38.87
C ALA A 284 -29.85 -33.18 38.60
N GLN A 285 -29.31 -34.34 39.00
CA GLN A 285 -30.01 -35.63 38.89
C GLN A 285 -31.29 -35.66 39.72
N GLU A 286 -31.26 -35.12 40.95
CA GLU A 286 -32.44 -35.05 41.81
C GLU A 286 -33.53 -34.17 41.19
N ARG A 287 -33.17 -33.02 40.59
CA ARG A 287 -34.11 -32.14 39.89
C ARG A 287 -34.73 -32.84 38.69
N ALA A 288 -33.93 -33.53 37.87
CA ALA A 288 -34.43 -34.30 36.74
C ALA A 288 -35.41 -35.41 37.19
N GLY A 289 -35.07 -36.15 38.25
CA GLY A 289 -35.95 -37.18 38.80
C GLY A 289 -37.25 -36.62 39.39
N LYS A 290 -37.20 -35.46 40.08
CA LYS A 290 -38.41 -34.77 40.58
C LYS A 290 -39.29 -34.28 39.44
N GLN A 291 -38.70 -33.75 38.37
CA GLN A 291 -39.43 -33.31 37.19
C GLN A 291 -40.13 -34.48 36.50
N GLN A 292 -39.45 -35.59 36.29
CA GLN A 292 -40.06 -36.81 35.73
C GLN A 292 -41.22 -37.33 36.58
N ARG A 293 -41.07 -37.36 37.92
CA ARG A 293 -42.16 -37.75 38.82
C ARG A 293 -43.34 -36.79 38.77
N PHE A 294 -43.10 -35.49 38.59
CA PHE A 294 -44.17 -34.51 38.44
C PHE A 294 -44.93 -34.70 37.12
N GLU A 295 -44.22 -34.92 36.02
CA GLU A 295 -44.80 -35.21 34.70
C GLU A 295 -45.62 -36.52 34.73
N GLN A 296 -45.09 -37.57 35.37
CA GLN A 296 -45.83 -38.83 35.59
C GLN A 296 -47.13 -38.58 36.36
N LYS A 297 -47.08 -37.86 37.49
CA LYS A 297 -48.29 -37.51 38.26
C LYS A 297 -49.31 -36.71 37.45
N GLN A 298 -48.86 -35.79 36.60
CA GLN A 298 -49.75 -35.04 35.70
C GLN A 298 -50.43 -35.99 34.70
N SER A 299 -49.69 -36.91 34.10
CA SER A 299 -50.24 -37.90 33.17
C SER A 299 -51.19 -38.90 33.83
N GLU A 300 -50.88 -39.36 35.04
CA GLU A 300 -51.75 -40.24 35.83
C GLU A 300 -53.04 -39.52 36.24
N ALA A 301 -52.94 -38.25 36.63
CA ALA A 301 -54.11 -37.44 36.97
C ALA A 301 -55.03 -37.20 35.76
N THR A 302 -54.48 -36.97 34.56
CA THR A 302 -55.29 -36.81 33.34
C THR A 302 -55.94 -38.13 32.90
N GLN A 303 -55.20 -39.25 32.97
CA GLN A 303 -55.74 -40.59 32.71
C GLN A 303 -56.87 -40.92 33.70
N HIS A 304 -56.64 -40.73 35.00
CA HIS A 304 -57.67 -40.97 36.02
C HIS A 304 -58.91 -40.09 35.81
N LYS A 305 -58.75 -38.82 35.44
CA LYS A 305 -59.88 -37.93 35.10
C LYS A 305 -60.65 -38.45 33.87
N ALA A 306 -59.97 -38.93 32.84
CA ALA A 306 -60.60 -39.51 31.66
C ALA A 306 -61.36 -40.79 31.99
N ASP A 307 -60.78 -41.68 32.81
CA ASP A 307 -61.42 -42.91 33.27
C ASP A 307 -62.68 -42.65 34.10
N VAL A 308 -62.62 -41.68 35.03
CA VAL A 308 -63.79 -41.27 35.81
C VAL A 308 -64.87 -40.69 34.90
N ALA A 309 -64.52 -39.82 33.94
CA ALA A 309 -65.48 -39.25 32.99
C ALA A 309 -66.11 -40.32 32.08
N ALA A 310 -65.33 -41.30 31.62
CA ALA A 310 -65.84 -42.43 30.84
C ALA A 310 -66.82 -43.27 31.67
N ARG A 311 -66.48 -43.55 32.93
CA ARG A 311 -67.37 -44.28 33.86
C ARG A 311 -68.67 -43.51 34.12
N GLN A 312 -68.61 -42.19 34.27
CA GLN A 312 -69.81 -41.34 34.41
C GLN A 312 -70.68 -41.33 33.16
N LYS A 313 -70.09 -41.24 31.96
CA LYS A 313 -70.83 -41.33 30.69
C LYS A 313 -71.51 -42.68 30.54
N GLN A 314 -70.79 -43.77 30.80
CA GLN A 314 -71.37 -45.11 30.77
C GLN A 314 -72.52 -45.27 31.79
N ALA A 315 -72.40 -44.67 32.98
CA ALA A 315 -73.48 -44.66 33.96
C ALA A 315 -74.70 -43.83 33.50
N ALA A 316 -74.47 -42.66 32.89
CA ALA A 316 -75.53 -41.79 32.35
C ALA A 316 -76.24 -42.42 31.13
N GLU A 317 -75.50 -43.07 30.24
CA GLU A 317 -76.05 -43.82 29.10
C GLU A 317 -76.90 -44.99 29.58
N LYS A 318 -76.41 -45.78 30.55
CA LYS A 318 -77.20 -46.84 31.20
C LYS A 318 -78.46 -46.29 31.88
N ALA A 319 -78.42 -45.09 32.45
CA ALA A 319 -79.60 -44.44 33.04
C ALA A 319 -80.61 -43.96 31.97
N ARG A 320 -80.13 -43.37 30.87
CA ARG A 320 -80.97 -42.98 29.73
C ARG A 320 -81.63 -44.16 29.05
N GLN A 321 -80.89 -45.24 28.82
CA GLN A 321 -81.44 -46.48 28.28
C GLN A 321 -82.59 -47.00 29.16
N LYS A 322 -82.43 -47.01 30.49
CA LYS A 322 -83.51 -47.36 31.41
C LYS A 322 -84.71 -46.41 31.32
N GLN A 323 -84.50 -45.09 31.18
CA GLN A 323 -85.59 -44.12 31.02
C GLN A 323 -86.33 -44.28 29.68
N GLU A 324 -85.60 -44.52 28.59
CA GLU A 324 -86.19 -44.79 27.27
C GLU A 324 -86.97 -46.11 27.26
N GLU A 325 -86.47 -47.15 27.92
CA GLU A 325 -87.19 -48.41 28.12
C GLU A 325 -88.48 -48.19 28.94
N GLN A 326 -88.43 -47.40 30.03
CA GLN A 326 -89.60 -47.06 30.83
C GLN A 326 -90.63 -46.22 30.05
N THR A 327 -90.20 -45.20 29.30
CA THR A 327 -91.11 -44.37 28.49
C THR A 327 -91.72 -45.13 27.32
N LYS A 328 -90.96 -46.02 26.66
CA LYS A 328 -91.52 -46.92 25.65
C LYS A 328 -92.57 -47.86 26.24
N GLN A 329 -92.32 -48.44 27.42
CA GLN A 329 -93.35 -49.23 28.14
C GLN A 329 -94.59 -48.39 28.44
N GLN A 330 -94.43 -47.14 28.90
CA GLN A 330 -95.54 -46.26 29.24
C GLN A 330 -96.35 -45.82 28.00
N GLN A 331 -95.69 -45.49 26.89
CA GLN A 331 -96.35 -45.19 25.62
C GLN A 331 -97.08 -46.39 25.01
N GLN A 332 -96.54 -47.61 25.17
CA GLN A 332 -97.23 -48.83 24.75
C GLN A 332 -98.51 -49.06 25.57
N LEU A 333 -98.47 -48.78 26.88
CA LEU A 333 -99.65 -48.82 27.74
C LEU A 333 -100.69 -47.76 27.35
N ASP A 334 -100.28 -46.52 27.08
CA ASP A 334 -101.19 -45.44 26.63
C ASP A 334 -101.79 -45.69 25.24
N GLN A 335 -101.03 -46.23 24.29
CA GLN A 335 -101.56 -46.61 22.98
C GLN A 335 -102.59 -47.74 23.09
N GLN A 336 -102.37 -48.72 23.98
CA GLN A 336 -103.37 -49.74 24.27
C GLN A 336 -104.65 -49.14 24.88
N GLN A 337 -104.55 -48.05 25.66
CA GLN A 337 -105.73 -47.34 26.17
C GLN A 337 -106.46 -46.50 25.10
N LYS A 338 -105.74 -45.85 24.17
CA LYS A 338 -106.37 -45.02 23.11
C LYS A 338 -107.03 -45.83 21.98
N GLN A 339 -106.64 -47.08 21.78
CA GLN A 339 -107.24 -47.96 20.77
C GLN A 339 -108.46 -48.75 21.29
N GLN A 340 -108.97 -48.41 22.47
CA GLN A 340 -110.35 -48.73 22.82
C GLN A 340 -111.25 -47.56 22.44
N PRO A 341 -111.80 -47.49 21.20
CA PRO A 341 -112.94 -46.63 20.96
C PRO A 341 -114.12 -47.14 21.81
N GLN A 342 -114.66 -46.25 22.63
CA GLN A 342 -116.10 -46.28 22.88
C GLN A 342 -116.76 -46.15 21.51
N GLN A 343 -117.47 -47.22 21.12
CA GLN A 343 -118.79 -47.28 20.47
C GLN A 343 -118.89 -48.62 19.77
#